data_AF-A0A1A1Y8T3-F1
#
_entry.id   AF-A0A1A1Y8T3-F1
#
_cell.length_a   1.000
_cell.length_b   1.000
_cell.length_c   1.000
_cell.angle_alpha   90.00
_cell.angle_beta   90.00
_cell.angle_gamma   90.00
#
_symmetry.space_group_name_H-M   'P 1'
#
loop_
_entity.id
_entity.type
_entity.pdbx_description
1 polymer ?
#
loop_
_entity_poly.entity_id
_entity_poly.type
_entity_poly.pdbx_seq_one_letter_code
_entity_poly.pdbx_strand_id
1 'polypeptide(L)'
;MTVRVDELQVADPSHVWTGAGFSVDSDAVCRVGGVRIRLSGHGAGIVGWSLSGVPSEHGDIDGIPTVWSEPSTTAPAAHANGVTAIDHVVLMSPDLSRTVGSLAAVGAAPRRQRDAELGGHAIRQIFFRLGEVILEVVGSPETTAVGPSMLWGITFSVADIDATAAYYGDHTMPVKDAVQPGRRITTLRHRDLGMSVPTAMISARR
;
A
#
# COMPACT_ATOMS: atom_id res chain seq x y z
N MET A 1 20.84 -7.82 -5.77
CA MET A 1 19.43 -8.16 -5.51
C MET A 1 18.66 -6.86 -5.26
N THR A 2 17.35 -6.83 -5.51
CA THR A 2 16.52 -5.62 -5.40
C THR A 2 15.54 -5.79 -4.25
N VAL A 3 15.36 -4.76 -3.42
CA VAL A 3 14.41 -4.78 -2.29
C VAL A 3 12.99 -5.08 -2.76
N ARG A 4 12.25 -5.87 -1.98
CA ARG A 4 10.86 -6.25 -2.24
C ARG A 4 10.03 -6.16 -0.97
N VAL A 5 8.74 -5.86 -1.12
CA VAL A 5 7.76 -6.02 -0.04
C VAL A 5 7.25 -7.46 -0.08
N ASP A 6 7.42 -8.19 1.02
CA ASP A 6 6.93 -9.57 1.18
C ASP A 6 5.64 -9.62 2.00
N GLU A 7 5.54 -8.76 3.02
CA GLU A 7 4.38 -8.70 3.91
C GLU A 7 4.09 -7.27 4.36
N LEU A 8 2.82 -6.88 4.42
CA LEU A 8 2.34 -5.71 5.15
C LEU A 8 1.71 -6.16 6.47
N GLN A 9 2.03 -5.47 7.55
CA GLN A 9 1.45 -5.72 8.86
C GLN A 9 0.36 -4.69 9.09
N VAL A 10 -0.90 -5.15 9.17
CA VAL A 10 -2.07 -4.31 9.35
C VAL A 10 -2.72 -4.67 10.68
N ALA A 11 -3.04 -3.64 11.47
CA ALA A 11 -3.55 -3.84 12.81
C ALA A 11 -5.06 -4.14 12.89
N ASP A 12 -5.76 -4.10 11.75
CA ASP A 12 -7.17 -4.47 11.65
C ASP A 12 -7.41 -5.93 12.05
N PRO A 13 -8.61 -6.24 12.60
CA PRO A 13 -9.01 -7.61 12.83
C PRO A 13 -9.40 -8.28 11.52
N SER A 14 -9.08 -9.57 11.39
CA SER A 14 -9.29 -10.33 10.13
C SER A 14 -10.73 -10.32 9.62
N HIS A 15 -11.71 -10.41 10.51
CA HIS A 15 -13.13 -10.44 10.14
C HIS A 15 -13.60 -9.18 9.41
N VAL A 16 -12.99 -8.02 9.67
CA VAL A 16 -13.28 -6.76 8.96
C VAL A 16 -12.88 -6.88 7.48
N TRP A 17 -11.70 -7.45 7.22
CA TRP A 17 -11.21 -7.65 5.86
C TRP A 17 -12.00 -8.74 5.13
N THR A 18 -12.38 -9.82 5.82
CA THR A 18 -13.30 -10.82 5.26
C THR A 18 -14.65 -10.20 4.90
N GLY A 19 -15.20 -9.36 5.78
CA GLY A 19 -16.45 -8.62 5.51
C GLY A 19 -16.35 -7.67 4.33
N ALA A 20 -15.17 -7.10 4.07
CA ALA A 20 -14.89 -6.27 2.90
C ALA A 20 -14.60 -7.08 1.61
N GLY A 21 -14.77 -8.40 1.63
CA GLY A 21 -14.67 -9.27 0.45
C GLY A 21 -13.28 -9.83 0.16
N PHE A 22 -12.32 -9.65 1.08
CA PHE A 22 -11.01 -10.29 0.97
C PHE A 22 -11.05 -11.71 1.52
N SER A 23 -10.53 -12.68 0.76
CA SER A 23 -10.16 -13.98 1.33
C SER A 23 -9.01 -13.83 2.32
N VAL A 24 -9.24 -14.29 3.55
CA VAL A 24 -8.26 -14.31 4.65
C VAL A 24 -8.11 -15.76 5.12
N ASP A 25 -6.88 -16.26 5.16
CA ASP A 25 -6.55 -17.61 5.60
C ASP A 25 -6.71 -17.76 7.13
N SER A 26 -6.67 -18.99 7.63
CA SER A 26 -6.89 -19.31 9.05
C SER A 26 -5.84 -18.71 10.00
N ASP A 27 -4.67 -18.32 9.48
CA ASP A 27 -3.58 -17.67 10.23
C ASP A 27 -3.65 -16.13 10.15
N ALA A 28 -4.82 -15.58 9.77
CA ALA A 28 -5.09 -14.16 9.63
C ALA A 28 -4.21 -13.46 8.58
N VAL A 29 -3.89 -14.17 7.49
CA VAL A 29 -3.16 -13.63 6.34
C VAL A 29 -4.08 -13.49 5.13
N CYS A 30 -4.12 -12.30 4.55
CA CYS A 30 -4.72 -12.06 3.24
C CYS A 30 -3.61 -12.07 2.18
N ARG A 31 -3.71 -12.93 1.16
CA ARG A 31 -2.71 -13.07 0.10
C ARG A 31 -3.15 -12.32 -1.15
N VAL A 32 -2.51 -11.20 -1.45
CA VAL A 32 -2.86 -10.32 -2.58
C VAL A 32 -1.68 -10.25 -3.54
N GLY A 33 -1.83 -10.86 -4.73
CA GLY A 33 -0.69 -11.07 -5.63
C GLY A 33 0.38 -11.95 -4.96
N GLY A 34 1.62 -11.51 -4.99
CA GLY A 34 2.73 -12.12 -4.27
C GLY A 34 2.96 -11.58 -2.85
N VAL A 35 2.16 -10.61 -2.38
CA VAL A 35 2.31 -9.97 -1.07
C VAL A 35 1.31 -10.52 -0.05
N ARG A 36 1.78 -10.74 1.17
CA ARG A 36 0.95 -11.10 2.32
C ARG A 36 0.51 -9.84 3.07
N ILE A 37 -0.72 -9.82 3.57
CA ILE A 37 -1.20 -8.80 4.50
C ILE A 37 -1.58 -9.53 5.78
N ARG A 38 -0.77 -9.38 6.82
CA ARG A 38 -1.00 -9.99 8.13
C ARG A 38 -1.88 -9.08 8.97
N LEU A 39 -2.99 -9.62 9.46
CA LEU A 39 -4.03 -8.90 10.18
C LEU A 39 -3.92 -9.25 11.67
N SER A 40 -3.35 -8.34 12.47
CA SER A 40 -3.06 -8.64 13.88
C SER A 40 -4.26 -8.48 14.81
N GLY A 41 -5.28 -7.69 14.43
CA GLY A 41 -6.42 -7.38 15.29
C GLY A 41 -6.11 -6.52 16.51
N HIS A 42 -4.93 -5.89 16.55
CA HIS A 42 -4.45 -5.10 17.68
C HIS A 42 -4.04 -3.69 17.25
N GLY A 43 -5.03 -2.81 17.06
CA GLY A 43 -4.82 -1.39 16.76
C GLY A 43 -5.51 -0.94 15.47
N ALA A 44 -4.86 -0.04 14.73
CA ALA A 44 -5.33 0.47 13.45
C ALA A 44 -4.14 0.86 12.55
N GLY A 45 -4.38 0.87 11.23
CA GLY A 45 -3.42 1.26 10.21
C GLY A 45 -2.44 0.15 9.81
N ILE A 46 -1.52 0.53 8.93
CA ILE A 46 -0.38 -0.29 8.54
C ILE A 46 0.75 0.01 9.55
N VAL A 47 1.11 -0.98 10.36
CA VAL A 47 2.04 -0.81 11.50
C VAL A 47 3.48 -1.21 11.18
N GLY A 48 3.71 -1.79 10.00
CA GLY A 48 5.03 -2.19 9.56
C GLY A 48 4.97 -3.03 8.30
N TRP A 49 6.13 -3.52 7.88
CA TRP A 49 6.26 -4.44 6.75
C TRP A 49 7.41 -5.42 6.96
N SER A 50 7.44 -6.44 6.10
CA SER A 50 8.61 -7.27 5.90
C SER A 50 9.15 -7.08 4.50
N LEU A 51 10.47 -6.92 4.41
CA LEU A 51 11.19 -6.71 3.17
C LEU A 51 12.21 -7.83 2.92
N SER A 52 12.45 -8.15 1.66
CA SER A 52 13.49 -9.10 1.25
C SER A 52 14.41 -8.52 0.17
N GLY A 53 15.51 -9.23 -0.12
CA GLY A 53 16.39 -8.97 -1.26
C GLY A 53 17.72 -8.30 -0.92
N VAL A 54 17.78 -7.31 -0.02
CA VAL A 54 19.05 -6.72 0.43
C VAL A 54 18.99 -6.58 1.94
N PRO A 55 19.85 -7.27 2.72
CA PRO A 55 19.78 -7.18 4.16
C PRO A 55 20.21 -5.78 4.65
N SER A 56 19.47 -5.23 5.61
CA SER A 56 20.07 -4.42 6.65
C SER A 56 19.88 -5.13 7.98
N GLU A 57 20.53 -4.65 9.04
CA GLU A 57 20.15 -5.05 10.39
C GLU A 57 18.66 -4.76 10.62
N HIS A 58 18.02 -5.54 11.49
CA HIS A 58 16.62 -5.35 11.88
C HIS A 58 16.44 -3.97 12.50
N GLY A 59 15.34 -3.28 12.20
CA GLY A 59 15.10 -1.94 12.71
C GLY A 59 13.91 -1.28 12.03
N ASP A 60 14.10 -0.04 11.61
CA ASP A 60 13.11 0.74 10.89
C ASP A 60 13.67 1.37 9.62
N ILE A 61 12.78 1.74 8.70
CA ILE A 61 13.08 2.64 7.59
C ILE A 61 12.36 3.94 7.89
N ASP A 62 13.11 4.93 8.37
CA ASP A 62 12.60 6.26 8.71
C ASP A 62 11.41 6.23 9.69
N GLY A 63 11.53 5.41 10.72
CA GLY A 63 10.53 5.18 11.77
C GLY A 63 9.48 4.11 11.44
N ILE A 64 9.52 3.50 10.26
CA ILE A 64 8.61 2.41 9.87
C ILE A 64 9.21 1.06 10.31
N PRO A 65 8.58 0.33 11.26
CA PRO A 65 9.07 -0.98 11.67
C PRO A 65 9.28 -1.92 10.48
N THR A 66 10.50 -2.44 10.35
CA THR A 66 10.95 -3.21 9.18
C THR A 66 11.61 -4.51 9.62
N VAL A 67 11.02 -5.63 9.20
CA VAL A 67 11.58 -6.97 9.41
C VAL A 67 12.17 -7.50 8.10
N TRP A 68 13.42 -7.93 8.13
CA TRP A 68 14.04 -8.57 6.97
C TRP A 68 13.68 -10.05 6.91
N SER A 69 13.16 -10.48 5.76
CA SER A 69 12.78 -11.87 5.50
C SER A 69 13.59 -12.49 4.38
N GLU A 70 13.64 -13.82 4.38
CA GLU A 70 13.93 -14.54 3.17
C GLU A 70 12.77 -14.37 2.18
N PRO A 71 13.06 -14.18 0.88
CA PRO A 71 12.02 -14.04 -0.13
C PRO A 71 11.10 -15.27 -0.12
N SER A 72 9.80 -15.05 0.07
CA SER A 72 8.80 -16.11 0.01
C SER A 72 7.87 -15.91 -1.19
N THR A 73 7.68 -16.95 -1.99
CA THR A 73 6.66 -16.95 -3.05
C THR A 73 5.36 -17.50 -2.49
N THR A 74 4.38 -16.63 -2.34
CA THR A 74 3.04 -16.99 -1.87
C THR A 74 2.10 -17.05 -3.06
N ALA A 75 1.32 -18.14 -3.20
CA ALA A 75 0.31 -18.22 -4.25
C ALA A 75 -0.80 -17.18 -3.97
N PRO A 76 -1.27 -16.41 -4.97
CA PRO A 76 -2.33 -15.43 -4.77
C PRO A 76 -3.65 -16.11 -4.37
N ALA A 77 -4.47 -15.43 -3.57
CA ALA A 77 -5.84 -15.86 -3.31
C ALA A 77 -6.81 -15.21 -4.31
N ALA A 78 -7.96 -15.85 -4.52
CA ALA A 78 -9.09 -15.21 -5.21
C ALA A 78 -9.94 -14.49 -4.16
N HIS A 79 -10.34 -13.25 -4.43
CA HIS A 79 -11.14 -12.42 -3.52
C HIS A 79 -12.51 -12.12 -4.15
N ALA A 80 -13.57 -12.08 -3.32
CA ALA A 80 -14.93 -11.82 -3.78
C ALA A 80 -15.09 -10.39 -4.34
N ASN A 81 -14.28 -9.45 -3.85
CA ASN A 81 -14.22 -8.07 -4.31
C ASN A 81 -13.44 -7.85 -5.63
N GLY A 82 -12.87 -8.92 -6.21
CA GLY A 82 -12.16 -8.86 -7.50
C GLY A 82 -10.73 -8.32 -7.45
N VAL A 83 -10.16 -8.09 -6.26
CA VAL A 83 -8.75 -7.72 -6.09
C VAL A 83 -7.84 -8.82 -6.63
N THR A 84 -6.73 -8.43 -7.26
CA THR A 84 -5.74 -9.37 -7.83
C THR A 84 -4.30 -9.09 -7.41
N ALA A 85 -3.96 -7.85 -7.09
CA ALA A 85 -2.61 -7.44 -6.71
C ALA A 85 -2.62 -6.11 -5.95
N ILE A 86 -1.51 -5.78 -5.26
CA ILE A 86 -1.25 -4.44 -4.75
C ILE A 86 -0.67 -3.59 -5.87
N ASP A 87 -1.33 -2.50 -6.24
CA ASP A 87 -0.76 -1.54 -7.20
C ASP A 87 0.32 -0.69 -6.53
N HIS A 88 -0.05 -0.05 -5.43
CA HIS A 88 0.87 0.75 -4.64
C HIS A 88 0.49 0.83 -3.17
N VAL A 89 1.49 1.11 -2.35
CA VAL A 89 1.37 1.51 -0.94
C VAL A 89 1.85 2.95 -0.82
N VAL A 90 1.08 3.77 -0.13
CA VAL A 90 1.43 5.17 0.13
C VAL A 90 2.22 5.26 1.43
N LEU A 91 3.36 5.93 1.39
CA LEU A 91 4.16 6.30 2.54
C LEU A 91 4.11 7.81 2.71
N MET A 92 3.59 8.28 3.83
CA MET A 92 3.59 9.71 4.17
C MET A 92 4.85 10.07 4.94
N SER A 93 5.58 11.04 4.40
CA SER A 93 6.89 11.46 4.87
C SER A 93 6.85 12.90 5.37
N PRO A 94 7.24 13.17 6.62
CA PRO A 94 7.42 14.53 7.12
C PRO A 94 8.74 15.17 6.63
N ASP A 95 9.67 14.40 6.07
CA ASP A 95 10.94 14.88 5.51
C ASP A 95 11.38 13.99 4.33
N LEU A 96 11.06 14.44 3.11
CA LEU A 96 11.29 13.65 1.90
C LEU A 96 12.75 13.27 1.71
N SER A 97 13.68 14.18 2.03
CA SER A 97 15.11 13.93 1.85
C SER A 97 15.59 12.80 2.78
N ARG A 98 15.14 12.82 4.04
CA ARG A 98 15.45 11.79 5.03
C ARG A 98 14.85 10.43 4.67
N THR A 99 13.58 10.40 4.25
CA THR A 99 12.93 9.16 3.82
C THR A 99 13.60 8.57 2.58
N VAL A 100 13.90 9.39 1.57
CA VAL A 100 14.60 8.94 0.36
C VAL A 100 16.00 8.43 0.69
N GLY A 101 16.72 9.11 1.58
CA GLY A 101 18.04 8.65 2.07
C GLY A 101 17.96 7.29 2.75
N SER A 102 16.94 7.08 3.60
CA SER A 102 16.72 5.80 4.31
C SER A 102 16.37 4.66 3.34
N LEU A 103 15.54 4.94 2.33
CA LEU A 103 15.25 3.98 1.25
C LEU A 103 16.48 3.68 0.39
N ALA A 104 17.31 4.69 0.11
CA ALA A 104 18.55 4.50 -0.64
C ALA A 104 19.57 3.65 0.14
N ALA A 105 19.63 3.80 1.46
CA ALA A 105 20.51 3.00 2.32
C ALA A 105 20.22 1.50 2.26
N VAL A 106 18.97 1.12 1.98
CA VAL A 106 18.57 -0.28 1.78
C VAL A 106 18.61 -0.71 0.30
N GLY A 107 19.07 0.16 -0.60
CA GLY A 107 19.24 -0.14 -2.03
C GLY A 107 18.01 0.12 -2.90
N ALA A 108 17.01 0.85 -2.40
CA ALA A 108 15.88 1.30 -3.21
C ALA A 108 16.20 2.64 -3.89
N ALA A 109 16.00 2.72 -5.20
CA ALA A 109 16.24 3.94 -5.98
C ALA A 109 14.91 4.53 -6.51
N PRO A 110 14.74 5.86 -6.49
CA PRO A 110 13.56 6.50 -7.04
C PRO A 110 13.50 6.28 -8.56
N ARG A 111 12.30 6.03 -9.07
CA ARG A 111 12.05 5.74 -10.49
C ARG A 111 11.37 6.89 -11.21
N ARG A 112 10.57 7.67 -10.46
CA ARG A 112 9.86 8.84 -10.97
C ARG A 112 9.59 9.79 -9.81
N GLN A 113 9.51 11.08 -10.11
CA GLN A 113 9.01 12.11 -9.21
C GLN A 113 7.94 12.94 -9.92
N ARG A 114 7.01 13.49 -9.16
CA ARG A 114 5.98 14.41 -9.66
C ARG A 114 5.55 15.36 -8.57
N ASP A 115 5.46 16.64 -8.92
CA ASP A 115 4.82 17.65 -8.08
C ASP A 115 3.32 17.71 -8.38
N ALA A 116 2.52 17.90 -7.33
CA ALA A 116 1.07 17.97 -7.38
C ALA A 116 0.54 18.83 -6.23
N GLU A 117 -0.78 18.99 -6.16
CA GLU A 117 -1.46 19.62 -5.03
C GLU A 117 -2.42 18.64 -4.37
N LEU A 118 -2.45 18.66 -3.03
CA LEU A 118 -3.40 17.91 -2.22
C LEU A 118 -4.00 18.83 -1.17
N GLY A 119 -5.31 19.04 -1.23
CA GLY A 119 -6.01 19.94 -0.30
C GLY A 119 -5.53 21.40 -0.35
N GLY A 120 -5.03 21.85 -1.51
CA GLY A 120 -4.47 23.20 -1.69
C GLY A 120 -3.01 23.35 -1.23
N HIS A 121 -2.36 22.26 -0.81
CA HIS A 121 -0.95 22.28 -0.44
C HIS A 121 -0.09 21.59 -1.50
N ALA A 122 1.06 22.17 -1.81
CA ALA A 122 2.05 21.57 -2.68
C ALA A 122 2.56 20.26 -2.06
N ILE A 123 2.55 19.19 -2.84
CA ILE A 123 3.10 17.89 -2.47
C ILE A 123 4.04 17.40 -3.58
N ARG A 124 5.02 16.59 -3.18
CA ARG A 124 5.86 15.82 -4.10
C ARG A 124 5.64 14.34 -3.84
N GLN A 125 5.45 13.63 -4.94
CA GLN A 125 5.29 12.17 -4.96
C GLN A 125 6.54 11.57 -5.60
N ILE A 126 7.20 10.66 -4.87
CA ILE A 126 8.41 9.97 -5.29
C ILE A 126 8.12 8.48 -5.34
N PHE A 127 8.27 7.87 -6.51
CA PHE A 127 7.85 6.50 -6.76
C PHE A 127 9.06 5.56 -6.76
N PHE A 128 8.99 4.50 -5.97
CA PHE A 128 9.96 3.41 -5.92
C PHE A 128 9.32 2.11 -6.40
N ARG A 129 10.16 1.15 -6.80
CA ARG A 129 9.74 -0.20 -7.15
C ARG A 129 10.33 -1.19 -6.17
N LEU A 130 9.48 -1.81 -5.35
CA LEU A 130 9.86 -2.81 -4.36
C LEU A 130 9.26 -4.17 -4.73
N GLY A 131 9.89 -4.87 -5.66
CA GLY A 131 9.33 -6.10 -6.24
C GLY A 131 8.09 -5.81 -7.08
N GLU A 132 6.95 -6.42 -6.73
CA GLU A 132 5.69 -6.18 -7.43
C GLU A 132 4.89 -4.97 -6.94
N VAL A 133 5.31 -4.34 -5.84
CA VAL A 133 4.65 -3.16 -5.24
C VAL A 133 5.32 -1.86 -5.66
N ILE A 134 4.53 -0.83 -5.95
CA ILE A 134 5.03 0.54 -6.04
C ILE A 134 4.92 1.17 -4.65
N LEU A 135 6.02 1.72 -4.16
CA LEU A 135 5.98 2.57 -2.97
C LEU A 135 5.88 4.01 -3.44
N GLU A 136 4.77 4.68 -3.10
CA GLU A 136 4.53 6.09 -3.38
C GLU A 136 4.83 6.90 -2.12
N VAL A 137 6.00 7.52 -2.08
CA VAL A 137 6.40 8.41 -0.99
C VAL A 137 5.82 9.80 -1.25
N VAL A 138 5.04 10.32 -0.31
CA VAL A 138 4.35 11.61 -0.41
C VAL A 138 4.78 12.50 0.75
N GLY A 139 5.13 13.75 0.44
CA GLY A 139 5.48 14.75 1.44
C GLY A 139 5.51 16.15 0.84
N SER A 140 5.74 17.16 1.69
CA SER A 140 5.92 18.53 1.23
C SER A 140 7.29 18.68 0.53
N PRO A 141 7.36 19.32 -0.65
CA PRO A 141 8.63 19.68 -1.26
C PRO A 141 9.28 20.91 -0.63
N GLU A 142 8.53 21.67 0.17
CA GLU A 142 8.94 22.99 0.68
C GLU A 142 9.25 22.99 2.19
N THR A 143 8.71 22.02 2.92
CA THR A 143 8.77 22.00 4.38
C THR A 143 9.14 20.62 4.90
N THR A 144 9.80 20.62 6.07
CA THR A 144 10.11 19.41 6.83
C THR A 144 9.49 19.50 8.22
N ALA A 145 9.07 18.37 8.76
CA ALA A 145 8.56 18.26 10.13
C ALA A 145 9.30 17.15 10.91
N VAL A 146 9.22 17.25 12.24
CA VAL A 146 9.71 16.21 13.16
C VAL A 146 8.70 15.07 13.23
N GLY A 147 9.18 13.84 13.34
CA GLY A 147 8.36 12.63 13.50
C GLY A 147 8.72 11.55 12.48
N PRO A 148 8.23 10.32 12.69
CA PRO A 148 8.49 9.20 11.79
C PRO A 148 7.66 9.32 10.50
N SER A 149 8.14 8.68 9.44
CA SER A 149 7.31 8.34 8.29
C SER A 149 6.31 7.26 8.66
N MET A 150 5.20 7.17 7.92
CA MET A 150 4.18 6.14 8.13
C MET A 150 3.68 5.56 6.82
N LEU A 151 3.39 4.26 6.81
CA LEU A 151 2.61 3.63 5.76
C LEU A 151 1.14 4.00 5.98
N TRP A 152 0.53 4.61 4.98
CA TRP A 152 -0.77 5.25 5.14
C TRP A 152 -1.91 4.46 4.51
N GLY A 153 -1.82 4.14 3.22
CA GLY A 153 -2.93 3.56 2.47
C GLY A 153 -2.47 2.59 1.39
N ILE A 154 -3.41 1.77 0.93
CA ILE A 154 -3.16 0.73 -0.08
C ILE A 154 -4.12 0.92 -1.24
N THR A 155 -3.58 0.88 -2.45
CA THR A 155 -4.39 0.79 -3.66
C THR A 155 -4.22 -0.59 -4.28
N PHE A 156 -5.34 -1.27 -4.50
CA PHE A 156 -5.37 -2.60 -5.08
C PHE A 156 -5.72 -2.54 -6.56
N SER A 157 -5.04 -3.37 -7.36
CA SER A 157 -5.48 -3.67 -8.72
C SER A 157 -6.63 -4.66 -8.69
N VAL A 158 -7.64 -4.42 -9.50
CA VAL A 158 -8.81 -5.30 -9.67
C VAL A 158 -8.96 -5.76 -11.11
N ALA A 159 -9.51 -6.97 -11.28
CA ALA A 159 -9.71 -7.57 -12.60
C ALA A 159 -10.74 -6.79 -13.44
N ASP A 160 -11.83 -6.37 -12.80
CA ASP A 160 -12.89 -5.56 -13.41
C ASP A 160 -13.35 -4.49 -12.41
N ILE A 161 -13.04 -3.24 -12.71
CA ILE A 161 -13.35 -2.10 -11.84
C ILE A 161 -14.84 -1.81 -11.72
N ASP A 162 -15.63 -2.08 -12.77
CA ASP A 162 -17.07 -1.85 -12.75
C ASP A 162 -17.76 -2.94 -11.94
N ALA A 163 -17.31 -4.20 -12.07
CA ALA A 163 -17.78 -5.30 -11.23
C ALA A 163 -17.41 -5.09 -9.75
N THR A 164 -16.19 -4.63 -9.45
CA THR A 164 -15.80 -4.30 -8.07
C THR A 164 -16.63 -3.13 -7.51
N ALA A 165 -16.86 -2.08 -8.29
CA ALA A 165 -17.70 -0.97 -7.84
C ALA A 165 -19.14 -1.42 -7.58
N ALA A 166 -19.71 -2.26 -8.45
CA ALA A 166 -21.03 -2.85 -8.25
C ALA A 166 -21.09 -3.75 -7.01
N TYR A 167 -20.03 -4.53 -6.74
CA TYR A 167 -19.93 -5.37 -5.54
C TYR A 167 -20.00 -4.54 -4.25
N TYR A 168 -19.31 -3.40 -4.21
CA TYR A 168 -19.30 -2.53 -3.03
C TYR A 168 -20.50 -1.57 -2.94
N GLY A 169 -21.20 -1.32 -4.06
CA GLY A 169 -22.30 -0.37 -4.12
C GLY A 169 -21.91 1.01 -3.57
N ASP A 170 -22.70 1.51 -2.62
CA ASP A 170 -22.54 2.85 -2.03
C ASP A 170 -21.27 3.04 -1.20
N HIS A 171 -20.54 1.95 -0.89
CA HIS A 171 -19.26 1.99 -0.18
C HIS A 171 -18.09 2.43 -1.06
N THR A 172 -18.33 2.81 -2.32
CA THR A 172 -17.30 3.40 -3.18
C THR A 172 -17.68 4.81 -3.61
N MET A 173 -16.67 5.61 -3.96
CA MET A 173 -16.88 6.82 -4.75
C MET A 173 -17.20 6.43 -6.20
N PRO A 174 -17.77 7.34 -7.02
CA PRO A 174 -17.94 7.07 -8.44
C PRO A 174 -16.61 6.69 -9.11
N VAL A 175 -16.65 5.65 -9.95
CA VAL A 175 -15.50 5.27 -10.79
C VAL A 175 -15.18 6.43 -11.73
N LYS A 176 -13.90 6.77 -11.83
CA LYS A 176 -13.39 7.83 -12.70
C LYS A 176 -12.10 7.43 -13.37
N ASP A 177 -11.68 8.20 -14.36
CA ASP A 177 -10.35 8.03 -14.95
C ASP A 177 -9.27 8.26 -13.89
N ALA A 178 -8.31 7.33 -13.86
CA ALA A 178 -7.12 7.47 -13.04
C ALA A 178 -6.13 8.41 -13.75
N VAL A 179 -5.21 8.99 -12.99
CA VAL A 179 -4.17 9.84 -13.58
C VAL A 179 -3.22 9.04 -14.48
N GLN A 180 -3.14 7.72 -14.28
CA GLN A 180 -2.48 6.79 -15.16
C GLN A 180 -3.33 6.58 -16.43
N PRO A 181 -2.84 6.94 -17.63
CA PRO A 181 -3.62 6.85 -18.87
C PRO A 181 -4.24 5.46 -19.11
N GLY A 182 -5.51 5.45 -19.49
CA GLY A 182 -6.25 4.22 -19.81
C GLY A 182 -6.66 3.37 -18.61
N ARG A 183 -6.39 3.81 -17.38
CA ARG A 183 -6.84 3.15 -16.15
C ARG A 183 -7.97 3.93 -15.49
N ARG A 184 -8.80 3.22 -14.73
CA ARG A 184 -9.91 3.78 -13.95
C ARG A 184 -9.73 3.45 -12.48
N ILE A 185 -10.18 4.33 -11.59
CA ILE A 185 -10.02 4.22 -10.14
C ILE A 185 -11.32 4.56 -9.41
N THR A 186 -11.54 3.90 -8.28
CA THR A 186 -12.49 4.35 -7.26
C THR A 186 -11.83 4.31 -5.87
N THR A 187 -12.26 5.21 -4.98
CA THR A 187 -11.88 5.21 -3.57
C THR A 187 -12.94 4.46 -2.77
N LEU A 188 -12.51 3.52 -1.94
CA LEU A 188 -13.37 2.79 -1.02
C LEU A 188 -13.62 3.67 0.22
N ARG A 189 -14.88 3.76 0.65
CA ARG A 189 -15.28 4.29 1.96
C ARG A 189 -14.95 3.27 3.04
N HIS A 190 -13.65 2.99 3.18
CA HIS A 190 -13.11 1.88 3.97
C HIS A 190 -13.63 1.85 5.42
N ARG A 191 -13.87 3.03 6.02
CA ARG A 191 -14.42 3.16 7.37
C ARG A 191 -15.84 2.61 7.52
N ASP A 192 -16.66 2.71 6.48
CA ASP A 192 -18.03 2.18 6.49
C ASP A 192 -18.03 0.64 6.53
N LEU A 193 -16.90 0.03 6.12
CA LEU A 193 -16.64 -1.41 6.19
C LEU A 193 -15.82 -1.80 7.43
N GLY A 194 -15.53 -0.85 8.32
CA GLY A 194 -14.71 -1.06 9.52
C GLY A 194 -13.20 -1.17 9.27
N MET A 195 -12.73 -1.06 8.02
CA MET A 195 -11.29 -1.10 7.71
C MET A 195 -10.63 0.20 8.14
N SER A 196 -9.49 0.12 8.84
CA SER A 196 -8.78 1.34 9.24
C SER A 196 -7.90 1.91 8.14
N VAL A 197 -7.45 1.08 7.19
CA VAL A 197 -6.52 1.46 6.12
C VAL A 197 -7.28 2.14 4.97
N PRO A 198 -6.95 3.42 4.65
CA PRO A 198 -7.38 4.07 3.42
C PRO A 198 -7.14 3.20 2.19
N THR A 199 -8.21 2.93 1.45
CA THR A 199 -8.21 1.94 0.38
C THR A 199 -8.77 2.52 -0.93
N ALA A 200 -8.12 2.22 -2.04
CA ALA A 200 -8.63 2.48 -3.38
C ALA A 200 -8.52 1.23 -4.26
N MET A 201 -9.37 1.16 -5.29
CA MET A 201 -9.38 0.10 -6.29
C MET A 201 -9.09 0.71 -7.65
N ILE A 202 -8.14 0.14 -8.39
CA ILE A 202 -7.73 0.63 -9.71
C ILE A 202 -7.78 -0.52 -10.73
N SER A 203 -8.23 -0.26 -11.95
CA SER A 203 -8.23 -1.27 -13.01
C SER A 203 -6.81 -1.76 -13.29
N ALA A 204 -6.62 -3.04 -13.62
CA ALA A 204 -5.31 -3.57 -14.00
C ALA A 204 -4.64 -2.77 -15.15
N ARG A 205 -3.31 -2.87 -15.24
CA ARG A 205 -2.56 -2.36 -16.39
C ARG A 205 -2.87 -3.24 -17.59
N ARG A 206 -3.18 -2.62 -18.73
CA ARG A 206 -3.27 -3.31 -20.03
C ARG A 206 -1.88 -3.65 -20.53
#